data_AF-A0AAE1SEN9-F1
#
_entry.id   AF-A0AAE1SEN9-F1
#
_cell.length_a   1.000
_cell.length_b   1.000
_cell.length_c   1.000
_cell.angle_alpha   90.00
_cell.angle_beta   90.00
_cell.angle_gamma   90.00
#
_symmetry.space_group_name_H-M   'P 1'
#
loop_
_entity.id
_entity.type
_entity.pdbx_description
1 polymer ?
#
loop_
_entity_poly.entity_id
_entity_poly.type
_entity_poly.pdbx_seq_one_letter_code
_entity_poly.pdbx_strand_id
1 'polypeptide(L)'
;MNKGNAGPRFLCGFYYKYNATECFLSILLYHNRSGGEKGVINKPELVWSASRNHPVKANATLQLGQDGNLVLSDSDGTLVWSTDTTGKSSFDHPTDSLLPGQNLISGRSLIASVSATNWSQGLLSLTVLNGRWVTYTDTDPPQYYYASTYSDSSYYSFDGQTFTALQFPTTPTAQFMIGPDGHLKVYQWAVIDWNEVSDLVMPYVGNCGYPMVFGR
;
A
#
# COMPACT_ATOMS: atom_id res chain seq x y z
N MET A 1 -5.78 -15.87 -37.35
CA MET A 1 -4.64 -14.99 -37.03
C MET A 1 -4.78 -14.50 -35.61
N ASN A 2 -3.78 -14.72 -34.75
CA ASN A 2 -3.47 -13.89 -33.58
C ASN A 2 -2.02 -14.21 -33.16
N LYS A 3 -1.08 -13.54 -33.82
CA LYS A 3 0.29 -13.38 -33.33
C LYS A 3 0.27 -12.21 -32.34
N GLY A 4 0.98 -12.37 -31.22
CA GLY A 4 1.67 -11.27 -30.57
C GLY A 4 1.27 -10.98 -29.14
N ASN A 5 1.97 -11.57 -28.17
CA ASN A 5 2.68 -10.73 -27.20
C ASN A 5 3.84 -11.50 -26.54
N ALA A 6 4.99 -11.52 -27.21
CA ALA A 6 6.26 -11.88 -26.59
C ALA A 6 7.15 -10.63 -26.56
N GLY A 7 6.65 -9.57 -25.94
CA GLY A 7 7.44 -8.36 -25.66
C GLY A 7 8.54 -8.61 -24.62
N PRO A 8 9.51 -7.68 -24.49
CA PRO A 8 10.50 -7.72 -23.42
C PRO A 8 9.82 -7.83 -22.04
N ARG A 9 10.43 -8.61 -21.14
CA ARG A 9 9.95 -8.78 -19.76
C ARG A 9 11.07 -8.44 -18.79
N PHE A 10 10.70 -7.88 -17.64
CA PHE A 10 11.63 -7.53 -16.57
C PHE A 10 11.62 -8.57 -15.44
N LEU A 11 12.76 -8.76 -14.80
CA LEU A 11 12.92 -9.51 -13.55
C LEU A 11 13.69 -8.63 -12.57
N CYS A 12 13.25 -8.55 -11.32
CA CYS A 12 14.03 -7.93 -10.25
C CYS A 12 14.55 -9.00 -9.28
N GLY A 13 15.75 -8.81 -8.75
CA GLY A 13 16.32 -9.70 -7.75
C GLY A 13 17.84 -9.68 -7.69
N PHE A 14 18.40 -10.59 -6.90
CA PHE A 14 19.84 -10.81 -6.84
C PHE A 14 20.33 -11.54 -8.09
N TYR A 15 21.27 -10.93 -8.80
CA TYR A 15 21.85 -11.47 -10.02
C TYR A 15 23.35 -11.71 -9.86
N TYR A 16 23.77 -12.94 -10.14
CA TYR A 16 25.18 -13.30 -10.25
C TYR A 16 25.62 -13.19 -11.70
N LYS A 17 26.78 -12.57 -11.92
CA LYS A 17 27.50 -12.78 -13.18
C LYS A 17 28.10 -14.18 -13.18
N TYR A 18 28.25 -14.79 -14.36
CA TYR A 18 28.81 -16.14 -14.47
C TYR A 18 30.18 -16.23 -13.77
N ASN A 19 30.34 -17.23 -12.89
CA ASN A 19 31.52 -17.44 -12.02
C ASN A 19 31.80 -16.31 -11.00
N ALA A 20 30.83 -15.46 -10.68
CA ALA A 20 30.99 -14.44 -9.63
C ALA A 20 30.69 -15.01 -8.23
N THR A 21 31.46 -14.57 -7.25
CA THR A 21 31.23 -14.81 -5.81
C THR A 21 30.34 -13.73 -5.18
N GLU A 22 30.07 -12.67 -5.93
CA GLU A 22 29.28 -11.52 -5.52
C GLU A 22 28.12 -11.31 -6.49
N CYS A 23 27.01 -10.78 -5.98
CA CYS A 23 25.79 -10.53 -6.70
C CYS A 23 25.35 -9.08 -6.56
N PHE A 24 24.47 -8.68 -7.48
CA PHE A 24 23.94 -7.34 -7.57
C PHE A 24 22.43 -7.38 -7.36
N LEU A 25 21.89 -6.45 -6.57
CA LEU A 25 20.45 -6.18 -6.63
C LEU A 25 20.15 -5.50 -7.96
N SER A 26 19.38 -6.17 -8.81
CA SER A 26 19.34 -5.90 -10.24
C SER A 26 17.94 -5.95 -10.83
N ILE A 27 17.74 -5.19 -11.91
CA ILE A 27 16.66 -5.38 -12.87
C ILE A 27 17.27 -5.93 -14.15
N LEU A 28 16.73 -7.05 -14.60
CA LEU A 28 17.14 -7.78 -15.79
C LEU A 28 16.05 -7.70 -16.84
N LEU A 29 16.44 -7.53 -18.11
CA LEU A 29 15.56 -7.66 -19.26
C LEU A 29 15.75 -9.04 -19.89
N TYR A 30 14.67 -9.73 -20.19
CA TYR A 30 14.72 -10.97 -20.97
C TYR A 30 13.72 -10.96 -22.14
N HIS A 31 14.15 -11.60 -23.23
CA HIS A 31 13.35 -11.77 -24.44
C HIS A 31 13.05 -13.25 -24.67
N ASN A 32 11.78 -13.60 -24.78
CA ASN A 32 11.35 -14.95 -25.11
C ASN A 32 11.34 -15.10 -26.65
N ARG A 33 12.39 -15.66 -27.24
CA ARG A 33 12.44 -15.86 -28.70
C ARG A 33 11.47 -16.99 -29.07
N SER A 34 10.40 -16.66 -29.78
CA SER A 34 9.48 -17.63 -30.37
C SER A 34 10.22 -18.44 -31.46
N GLY A 35 10.82 -19.57 -31.08
CA GLY A 35 11.50 -20.48 -32.00
C GLY A 35 12.73 -21.21 -31.46
N GLY A 36 13.18 -20.92 -30.24
CA GLY A 36 14.17 -21.76 -29.52
C GLY A 36 13.49 -22.85 -28.69
N GLU A 37 14.22 -23.90 -28.33
CA GLU A 37 13.76 -24.94 -27.39
C GLU A 37 13.10 -24.29 -26.16
N LYS A 38 11.87 -24.70 -25.85
CA LYS A 38 11.12 -24.25 -24.66
C LYS A 38 11.99 -24.47 -23.42
N GLY A 39 12.51 -23.39 -22.84
CA GLY A 39 13.27 -23.45 -21.59
C GLY A 39 14.63 -22.73 -21.62
N VAL A 40 15.15 -22.38 -22.80
CA VAL A 40 16.41 -21.61 -22.88
C VAL A 40 16.11 -20.12 -22.74
N ILE A 41 16.21 -19.59 -21.51
CA ILE A 41 16.25 -18.14 -21.28
C ILE A 41 17.52 -17.64 -21.96
N ASN A 42 17.38 -16.95 -23.10
CA ASN A 42 18.50 -16.21 -23.68
C ASN A 42 19.02 -15.24 -22.63
N LYS A 43 20.32 -15.33 -22.35
CA LYS A 43 21.10 -14.58 -21.35
C LYS A 43 20.42 -13.26 -20.95
N PRO A 44 19.88 -13.14 -19.72
CA PRO A 44 19.23 -11.91 -19.27
C PRO A 44 20.22 -10.74 -19.29
N GLU A 45 19.76 -9.58 -19.75
CA GLU A 45 20.57 -8.37 -19.83
C GLU A 45 20.37 -7.52 -18.58
N LEU A 46 21.47 -7.15 -17.91
CA LEU A 46 21.44 -6.24 -16.77
C LEU A 46 21.20 -4.81 -17.25
N VAL A 47 20.01 -4.29 -16.97
CA VAL A 47 19.62 -2.93 -17.37
C VAL A 47 19.77 -1.93 -16.22
N TRP A 48 19.67 -2.39 -14.97
CA TRP A 48 19.85 -1.54 -13.79
C TRP A 48 20.34 -2.34 -12.59
N SER A 49 21.13 -1.72 -11.73
CA SER A 49 21.45 -2.26 -10.40
C SER A 49 21.60 -1.15 -9.36
N ALA A 50 21.10 -1.44 -8.15
CA ALA A 50 21.18 -0.58 -6.96
C ALA A 50 22.59 -0.56 -6.37
N SER A 51 23.31 -1.69 -6.49
CA SER A 51 24.57 -1.96 -5.81
C SER A 51 25.75 -2.03 -6.78
N ARG A 52 25.72 -1.23 -7.86
CA ARG A 52 26.73 -1.27 -8.95
C ARG A 52 28.17 -1.07 -8.48
N ASN A 53 28.36 -0.23 -7.46
CA ASN A 53 29.69 0.10 -6.94
C ASN A 53 30.10 -0.79 -5.76
N HIS A 54 29.15 -1.54 -5.19
CA HIS A 54 29.35 -2.41 -4.02
C HIS A 54 28.56 -3.71 -4.22
N PRO A 55 29.09 -4.65 -5.01
CA PRO A 55 28.51 -5.99 -5.13
C PRO A 55 28.44 -6.65 -3.74
N VAL A 56 27.40 -7.45 -3.50
CA VAL A 56 27.18 -8.10 -2.19
C VAL A 56 27.49 -9.59 -2.23
N LYS A 57 27.88 -10.17 -1.10
CA LYS A 57 28.18 -11.60 -0.99
C LYS A 57 26.90 -12.42 -0.82
N ALA A 58 27.06 -13.74 -0.94
CA ALA A 58 26.00 -14.67 -0.55
C ALA A 58 25.58 -14.41 0.91
N ASN A 59 24.27 -14.48 1.17
CA ASN A 59 23.59 -14.13 2.44
C ASN A 59 23.40 -12.63 2.70
N ALA A 60 23.65 -11.77 1.72
CA ALA A 60 23.15 -10.39 1.76
C ALA A 60 21.61 -10.36 1.90
N THR A 61 21.10 -9.32 2.54
CA THR A 61 19.66 -9.18 2.82
C THR A 61 19.11 -7.90 2.21
N LEU A 62 17.89 -7.99 1.68
CA LEU A 62 17.10 -6.84 1.27
C LEU A 62 15.87 -6.78 2.18
N GLN A 63 15.75 -5.72 2.96
CA GLN A 63 14.72 -5.59 3.99
C GLN A 63 13.95 -4.29 3.82
N LEU A 64 12.62 -4.37 3.87
CA LEU A 64 11.75 -3.20 3.96
C LEU A 64 11.50 -2.90 5.44
N GLY A 65 12.03 -1.79 5.93
CA GLY A 65 11.82 -1.31 7.29
C GLY A 65 10.40 -0.80 7.50
N GLN A 66 9.96 -0.78 8.77
CA GLN A 66 8.66 -0.18 9.14
C GLN A 66 8.58 1.32 8.84
N ASP A 67 9.73 1.98 8.72
CA ASP A 67 9.88 3.38 8.31
C ASP A 67 9.70 3.60 6.80
N GLY A 68 9.43 2.54 6.04
CA GLY A 68 9.27 2.57 4.58
C GLY A 68 10.59 2.62 3.81
N ASN A 69 11.73 2.43 4.48
CA ASN A 69 13.04 2.40 3.82
C ASN A 69 13.39 0.97 3.37
N LEU A 70 13.78 0.81 2.10
CA LEU A 70 14.26 -0.46 1.58
C LEU A 70 15.78 -0.47 1.67
N VAL A 71 16.32 -1.37 2.50
CA VAL A 71 17.73 -1.43 2.85
C VAL A 71 18.36 -2.71 2.32
N LEU A 72 19.48 -2.57 1.61
CA LEU A 72 20.35 -3.65 1.20
C LEU A 72 21.57 -3.70 2.11
N SER A 73 21.75 -4.81 2.81
CA SER A 73 22.92 -5.07 3.65
C SER A 73 23.70 -6.29 3.14
N ASP A 74 25.03 -6.23 3.18
CA ASP A 74 25.89 -7.38 2.89
C ASP A 74 25.79 -8.44 4.01
N SER A 75 26.35 -9.61 3.75
CA SER A 75 26.38 -10.77 4.65
C SER A 75 26.99 -10.51 6.03
N ASP A 76 27.84 -9.50 6.18
CA ASP A 76 28.45 -9.07 7.45
C ASP A 76 27.64 -7.96 8.16
N GLY A 77 26.49 -7.58 7.60
CA GLY A 77 25.62 -6.53 8.10
C GLY A 77 25.96 -5.12 7.61
N THR A 78 27.00 -4.96 6.79
CA THR A 78 27.38 -3.65 6.22
C THR A 78 26.25 -3.10 5.35
N LEU A 79 25.85 -1.85 5.57
CA LEU A 79 24.90 -1.14 4.72
C LEU A 79 25.52 -0.87 3.35
N VAL A 80 24.89 -1.39 2.29
CA VAL A 80 25.38 -1.27 0.91
C VAL A 80 24.58 -0.24 0.13
N TRP A 81 23.26 -0.21 0.31
CA TRP A 81 22.37 0.72 -0.38
C TRP A 81 21.04 0.88 0.37
N SER A 82 20.42 2.05 0.24
CA SER A 82 19.06 2.34 0.73
C SER A 82 18.29 3.20 -0.25
N THR A 83 16.96 3.16 -0.18
CA THR A 83 16.10 4.10 -0.93
C THR A 83 16.07 5.51 -0.34
N ASP A 84 16.55 5.69 0.90
CA ASP A 84 16.49 6.94 1.68
C ASP A 84 15.06 7.51 1.75
N THR A 85 14.10 6.59 1.87
CA THR A 85 12.66 6.89 1.97
C THR A 85 12.17 6.94 3.41
N THR A 86 13.08 6.88 4.39
CA THR A 86 12.77 7.09 5.80
C THR A 86 12.03 8.43 5.99
N GLY A 87 10.81 8.37 6.54
CA GLY A 87 9.95 9.56 6.72
C GLY A 87 9.35 10.13 5.43
N LYS A 88 9.51 9.45 4.29
CA LYS A 88 8.79 9.68 3.03
C LYS A 88 7.90 8.48 2.75
N SER A 89 7.31 7.92 3.81
CA SER A 89 6.53 6.70 3.68
C SER A 89 5.29 6.99 2.86
N SER A 90 4.88 6.05 1.99
CA SER A 90 3.55 6.12 1.40
C SER A 90 2.46 6.15 2.48
N PHE A 91 2.78 5.68 3.71
CA PHE A 91 1.91 5.79 4.86
C PHE A 91 1.66 7.24 5.32
N ASP A 92 2.51 8.19 4.93
CA ASP A 92 2.34 9.61 5.23
C ASP A 92 1.41 10.35 4.25
N HIS A 93 1.11 9.71 3.10
CA HIS A 93 0.20 10.21 2.08
C HIS A 93 -0.81 9.11 1.70
N PRO A 94 -1.70 8.71 2.62
CA PRO A 94 -2.69 7.70 2.31
C PRO A 94 -3.68 8.18 1.24
N THR A 95 -4.20 7.24 0.46
CA THR A 95 -5.26 7.48 -0.52
C THR A 95 -6.62 7.34 0.15
N ASP A 96 -7.38 6.31 -0.18
CA ASP A 96 -8.64 5.91 0.44
C ASP A 96 -8.44 4.84 1.54
N SER A 97 -7.23 4.31 1.68
CA SER A 97 -6.96 3.10 2.47
C SER A 97 -5.95 3.30 3.60
N LEU A 98 -6.17 2.59 4.71
CA LEU A 98 -5.19 2.37 5.78
C LEU A 98 -4.90 0.87 5.94
N LEU A 99 -3.62 0.55 6.11
CA LEU A 99 -3.21 -0.81 6.47
C LEU A 99 -3.04 -0.95 7.99
N PRO A 100 -3.16 -2.17 8.54
CA PRO A 100 -2.90 -2.43 9.95
C PRO A 100 -1.49 -1.99 10.36
N GLY A 101 -1.40 -1.29 11.49
CA GLY A 101 -0.19 -0.62 11.98
C GLY A 101 0.02 0.79 11.41
N GLN A 102 -0.78 1.23 10.44
CA GLN A 102 -0.71 2.58 9.89
C GLN A 102 -1.47 3.57 10.78
N ASN A 103 -0.90 4.76 10.91
CA ASN A 103 -1.44 5.85 11.70
C ASN A 103 -1.96 6.98 10.78
N LEU A 104 -3.15 7.48 11.11
CA LEU A 104 -3.69 8.72 10.58
C LEU A 104 -3.64 9.79 11.68
N ILE A 105 -3.04 10.94 11.35
CA ILE A 105 -2.84 12.08 12.25
C ILE A 105 -3.40 13.35 11.61
N SER A 106 -3.51 14.42 12.40
CA SER A 106 -4.00 15.70 11.90
C SER A 106 -3.14 16.24 10.74
N GLY A 107 -3.78 16.88 9.77
CA GLY A 107 -3.14 17.31 8.51
C GLY A 107 -3.04 16.22 7.44
N ARG A 108 -3.53 15.00 7.72
CA ARG A 108 -3.69 13.92 6.74
C ARG A 108 -5.16 13.55 6.61
N SER A 109 -5.55 13.07 5.43
CA SER A 109 -6.90 12.59 5.20
C SER A 109 -6.88 11.33 4.34
N LEU A 110 -7.80 10.41 4.62
CA LEU A 110 -8.22 9.45 3.61
C LEU A 110 -9.22 10.13 2.69
N ILE A 111 -9.07 9.96 1.38
CA ILE A 111 -9.94 10.56 0.37
C ILE A 111 -10.54 9.42 -0.45
N ALA A 112 -11.85 9.30 -0.41
CA ALA A 112 -12.59 8.28 -1.15
C ALA A 112 -12.40 8.44 -2.66
N SER A 113 -12.57 7.35 -3.39
CA SER A 113 -12.72 7.42 -4.85
C SER A 113 -14.03 8.12 -5.24
N VAL A 114 -14.13 8.62 -6.48
CA VAL A 114 -15.38 9.16 -7.02
C VAL A 114 -16.45 8.08 -7.12
N SER A 115 -16.08 6.88 -7.56
CA SER A 115 -16.98 5.72 -7.64
C SER A 115 -16.21 4.41 -7.72
N ALA A 116 -16.93 3.28 -7.63
CA ALA A 116 -16.33 1.94 -7.77
C ALA A 116 -15.58 1.73 -9.10
N THR A 117 -15.93 2.48 -10.15
CA THR A 117 -15.31 2.41 -11.48
C THR A 117 -14.40 3.59 -11.79
N ASN A 118 -14.41 4.64 -10.97
CA ASN A 118 -13.60 5.83 -11.13
C ASN A 118 -12.78 6.09 -9.87
N TRP A 119 -11.52 5.66 -9.90
CA TRP A 119 -10.57 5.74 -8.79
C TRP A 119 -9.85 7.09 -8.67
N SER A 120 -10.35 8.15 -9.33
CA SER A 120 -9.90 9.52 -9.05
C SER A 120 -10.40 10.00 -7.69
N GLN A 121 -9.76 11.04 -7.14
CA GLN A 121 -10.11 11.61 -5.83
C GLN A 121 -11.54 12.18 -5.84
N GLY A 122 -12.37 11.65 -4.95
CA GLY A 122 -13.72 12.12 -4.68
C GLY A 122 -13.75 13.23 -3.61
N LEU A 123 -14.94 13.49 -3.09
CA LEU A 123 -15.19 14.55 -2.11
C LEU A 123 -15.31 14.03 -0.67
N LEU A 124 -15.49 12.73 -0.47
CA LEU A 124 -15.67 12.16 0.86
C LEU A 124 -14.32 11.88 1.47
N SER A 125 -14.13 12.33 2.71
CA SER A 125 -12.84 12.27 3.38
C SER A 125 -12.97 11.91 4.86
N LEU A 126 -11.91 11.33 5.40
CA LEU A 126 -11.73 11.06 6.83
C LEU A 126 -10.43 11.69 7.32
N THR A 127 -10.48 12.45 8.42
CA THR A 127 -9.29 13.08 9.02
C THR A 127 -9.34 13.08 10.55
N VAL A 128 -8.22 13.42 11.19
CA VAL A 128 -8.17 13.73 12.63
C VAL A 128 -8.17 15.24 12.83
N LEU A 129 -9.17 15.73 13.56
CA LEU A 129 -9.39 17.14 13.83
C LEU A 129 -9.94 17.36 15.24
N ASN A 130 -9.34 18.30 15.98
CA ASN A 130 -9.83 18.75 17.30
C ASN A 130 -10.10 17.62 18.31
N GLY A 131 -9.19 16.66 18.43
CA GLY A 131 -9.33 15.58 19.40
C GLY A 131 -10.29 14.47 18.98
N ARG A 132 -10.71 14.44 17.71
CA ARG A 132 -11.65 13.46 17.14
C ARG A 132 -11.19 13.04 15.76
N TRP A 133 -11.51 11.82 15.36
CA TRP A 133 -11.52 11.48 13.95
C TRP A 133 -12.92 11.78 13.39
N VAL A 134 -12.97 12.37 12.22
CA VAL A 134 -14.19 12.90 11.61
C VAL A 134 -14.26 12.49 10.16
N THR A 135 -15.47 12.25 9.67
CA THR A 135 -15.73 12.07 8.25
C THR A 135 -16.56 13.24 7.73
N TYR A 136 -16.21 13.70 6.54
CA TYR A 136 -16.76 14.91 5.96
C TYR A 136 -16.77 14.88 4.45
N THR A 137 -17.63 15.72 3.88
CA THR A 137 -17.60 16.07 2.46
C THR A 137 -16.76 17.33 2.31
N ASP A 138 -15.79 17.30 1.41
CA ASP A 138 -14.89 18.39 1.06
C ASP A 138 -15.61 19.44 0.19
N THR A 139 -16.54 20.15 0.82
CA THR A 139 -17.25 21.31 0.29
C THR A 139 -16.71 22.58 0.93
N ASP A 140 -17.09 23.75 0.41
CA ASP A 140 -16.82 25.03 1.05
C ASP A 140 -18.14 25.63 1.61
N PRO A 141 -18.38 25.61 2.94
CA PRO A 141 -17.54 25.04 3.99
C PRO A 141 -17.66 23.51 4.11
N PRO A 142 -16.69 22.81 4.75
CA PRO A 142 -16.72 21.36 4.89
C PRO A 142 -17.94 20.88 5.68
N GLN A 143 -18.59 19.82 5.18
CA GLN A 143 -19.79 19.25 5.81
C GLN A 143 -19.47 17.93 6.50
N TYR A 144 -19.45 17.94 7.82
CA TYR A 144 -19.20 16.75 8.64
C TYR A 144 -20.47 15.92 8.79
N TYR A 145 -20.38 14.62 8.53
CA TYR A 145 -21.48 13.67 8.73
C TYR A 145 -21.23 12.69 9.87
N TYR A 146 -19.98 12.58 10.34
CA TYR A 146 -19.67 11.87 11.58
C TYR A 146 -18.45 12.46 12.30
N ALA A 147 -18.49 12.42 13.62
CA ALA A 147 -17.37 12.76 14.49
C ALA A 147 -17.31 11.77 15.66
N SER A 148 -16.13 11.20 15.90
CA SER A 148 -15.94 10.18 16.92
C SER A 148 -16.24 10.69 18.33
N THR A 149 -16.97 9.88 19.11
CA THR A 149 -17.27 10.14 20.53
C THR A 149 -16.64 9.12 21.49
N TYR A 150 -16.17 7.98 20.97
CA TYR A 150 -15.52 6.90 21.73
C TYR A 150 -14.08 6.71 21.28
N SER A 151 -13.24 6.17 22.18
CA SER A 151 -11.80 6.06 21.98
C SER A 151 -11.39 4.85 21.12
N ASP A 152 -11.82 3.63 21.42
CA ASP A 152 -11.26 2.44 20.78
C ASP A 152 -12.33 1.43 20.33
N SER A 153 -11.97 0.61 19.34
CA SER A 153 -12.68 -0.61 18.96
C SER A 153 -11.69 -1.77 18.83
N SER A 154 -12.17 -2.98 18.54
CA SER A 154 -11.25 -4.09 18.22
C SER A 154 -10.40 -3.82 16.97
N TYR A 155 -10.85 -2.94 16.07
CA TYR A 155 -10.20 -2.68 14.78
C TYR A 155 -9.33 -1.43 14.77
N TYR A 156 -9.50 -0.50 15.71
CA TYR A 156 -8.70 0.72 15.75
C TYR A 156 -8.52 1.21 17.20
N SER A 157 -7.43 1.93 17.44
CA SER A 157 -7.25 2.71 18.66
C SER A 157 -7.16 4.20 18.33
N PHE A 158 -7.69 5.06 19.19
CA PHE A 158 -7.58 6.50 19.05
C PHE A 158 -7.27 7.19 20.38
N ASP A 159 -6.11 7.83 20.45
CA ASP A 159 -5.59 8.50 21.65
C ASP A 159 -5.96 10.00 21.74
N GLY A 160 -6.82 10.49 20.84
CA GLY A 160 -7.14 11.90 20.67
C GLY A 160 -6.28 12.64 19.66
N GLN A 161 -5.17 12.06 19.20
CA GLN A 161 -4.26 12.67 18.22
C GLN A 161 -3.99 11.76 17.03
N THR A 162 -4.01 10.45 17.25
CA THR A 162 -3.57 9.43 16.30
C THR A 162 -4.64 8.35 16.22
N PHE A 163 -5.18 8.15 15.02
CA PHE A 163 -6.01 7.00 14.69
C PHE A 163 -5.12 5.90 14.15
N THR A 164 -5.04 4.78 14.87
CA THR A 164 -4.19 3.64 14.51
C THR A 164 -5.05 2.48 14.07
N ALA A 165 -4.87 2.03 12.83
CA ALA A 165 -5.52 0.82 12.33
C ALA A 165 -4.89 -0.41 13.00
N LEU A 166 -5.70 -1.25 13.65
CA LEU A 166 -5.24 -2.44 14.34
C LEU A 166 -5.46 -3.69 13.48
N GLN A 167 -4.54 -4.65 13.59
CA GLN A 167 -4.70 -5.96 13.00
C GLN A 167 -5.63 -6.78 13.89
N PHE A 168 -6.91 -6.89 13.51
CA PHE A 168 -7.87 -7.74 14.22
C PHE A 168 -8.84 -8.43 13.23
N PRO A 169 -9.04 -9.75 13.35
CA PRO A 169 -8.25 -10.70 14.13
C PRO A 169 -6.80 -10.77 13.61
N THR A 170 -5.89 -11.42 14.35
CA THR A 170 -4.46 -11.48 13.97
C THR A 170 -4.20 -12.13 12.61
N THR A 171 -5.17 -12.88 12.09
CA THR A 171 -5.22 -13.47 10.75
C THR A 171 -6.68 -13.65 10.35
N PRO A 172 -7.12 -13.31 9.12
CA PRO A 172 -6.35 -12.82 7.95
C PRO A 172 -6.04 -11.31 7.98
N THR A 173 -5.26 -10.82 7.00
CA THR A 173 -4.91 -9.39 6.84
C THR A 173 -6.17 -8.54 6.73
N ALA A 174 -6.24 -7.46 7.51
CA ALA A 174 -7.30 -6.47 7.42
C ALA A 174 -6.87 -5.29 6.52
N GLN A 175 -7.82 -4.64 5.87
CA GLN A 175 -7.63 -3.38 5.14
C GLN A 175 -8.80 -2.45 5.46
N PHE A 176 -8.51 -1.19 5.79
CA PHE A 176 -9.51 -0.17 6.07
C PHE A 176 -9.63 0.71 4.84
N MET A 177 -10.85 1.02 4.41
CA MET A 177 -11.08 1.84 3.23
C MET A 177 -12.29 2.76 3.42
N ILE A 178 -12.15 4.03 3.04
CA ILE A 178 -13.30 4.91 2.87
C ILE A 178 -13.85 4.76 1.45
N GLY A 179 -15.10 4.32 1.35
CA GLY A 179 -15.78 4.09 0.09
C GLY A 179 -16.35 5.37 -0.54
N PRO A 180 -16.68 5.33 -1.84
CA PRO A 180 -17.40 6.42 -2.52
C PRO A 180 -18.82 6.64 -1.96
N ASP A 181 -19.32 5.71 -1.15
CA ASP A 181 -20.56 5.78 -0.38
C ASP A 181 -20.39 6.52 0.96
N GLY A 182 -19.16 6.89 1.33
CA GLY A 182 -18.84 7.58 2.57
C GLY A 182 -18.66 6.68 3.78
N HIS A 183 -18.78 5.37 3.59
CA HIS A 183 -18.62 4.39 4.65
C HIS A 183 -17.13 4.10 4.88
N LEU A 184 -16.72 3.97 6.14
CA LEU A 184 -15.39 3.47 6.51
C LEU A 184 -15.50 1.98 6.84
N LYS A 185 -15.01 1.14 5.94
CA LYS A 185 -15.19 -0.31 5.99
C LYS A 185 -13.88 -1.02 6.27
N VAL A 186 -13.99 -2.13 6.98
CA VAL A 186 -12.90 -3.07 7.22
C VAL A 186 -13.12 -4.29 6.35
N TYR A 187 -12.14 -4.59 5.51
CA TYR A 187 -12.09 -5.76 4.65
C TYR A 187 -11.09 -6.75 5.19
N GLN A 188 -11.40 -8.04 5.08
CA GLN A 188 -10.52 -9.14 5.44
C GLN A 188 -10.36 -10.09 4.27
N TRP A 189 -9.13 -10.55 4.05
CA TRP A 189 -8.86 -11.51 2.98
C TRP A 189 -9.35 -12.90 3.37
N ALA A 190 -10.37 -13.39 2.68
CA ALA A 190 -10.76 -14.78 2.73
C ALA A 190 -10.00 -15.60 1.67
N VAL A 191 -10.32 -16.89 1.56
CA VAL A 191 -9.55 -17.84 0.73
C VAL A 191 -9.40 -17.39 -0.73
N ILE A 192 -10.35 -16.62 -1.27
CA ILE A 192 -10.36 -16.18 -2.67
C ILE A 192 -10.71 -14.70 -2.89
N ASP A 193 -11.24 -14.00 -1.89
CA ASP A 193 -11.78 -12.64 -2.03
C ASP A 193 -11.66 -11.80 -0.75
N TRP A 194 -11.77 -10.48 -0.92
CA TRP A 194 -11.91 -9.54 0.18
C TRP A 194 -13.37 -9.51 0.63
N ASN A 195 -13.61 -9.76 1.91
CA ASN A 195 -14.93 -9.68 2.52
C ASN A 195 -15.03 -8.47 3.44
N GLU A 196 -16.10 -7.69 3.30
CA GLU A 196 -16.48 -6.65 4.25
C GLU A 196 -16.88 -7.33 5.57
N VAL A 197 -16.18 -7.01 6.65
CA VAL A 197 -16.41 -7.61 7.99
C VAL A 197 -16.94 -6.62 9.00
N SER A 198 -16.77 -5.32 8.74
CA SER A 198 -17.27 -4.27 9.61
C SER A 198 -17.41 -2.97 8.86
N ASP A 199 -18.44 -2.22 9.24
CA ASP A 199 -18.61 -0.82 8.89
C ASP A 199 -18.51 0.00 10.19
N LEU A 200 -17.48 0.85 10.26
CA LEU A 200 -17.11 1.53 11.50
C LEU A 200 -17.97 2.77 11.78
N VAL A 201 -18.69 3.28 10.78
CA VAL A 201 -19.46 4.52 10.89
C VAL A 201 -20.97 4.24 10.87
N MET A 202 -21.40 3.14 10.23
CA MET A 202 -22.81 2.81 10.01
C MET A 202 -23.62 2.66 11.30
N PRO A 203 -23.12 2.05 12.38
CA PRO A 203 -23.87 1.94 13.64
C PRO A 203 -24.23 3.29 14.26
N TYR A 204 -23.51 4.36 13.90
CA TYR A 204 -23.66 5.68 14.52
C TYR A 204 -24.38 6.69 13.61
N VAL A 205 -24.10 6.64 12.31
CA VAL A 205 -24.70 7.53 11.32
C VAL A 205 -26.06 7.00 10.84
N GLY A 206 -26.22 5.69 10.78
CA GLY A 206 -27.39 5.03 10.22
C GLY A 206 -27.52 5.20 8.71
N ASN A 207 -28.46 4.49 8.10
CA ASN A 207 -28.59 4.42 6.64
C ASN A 207 -28.91 5.76 5.96
N CYS A 208 -29.47 6.73 6.68
CA CYS A 208 -29.90 8.01 6.11
C CYS A 208 -28.96 9.18 6.46
N GLY A 209 -27.91 8.94 7.26
CA GLY A 209 -26.98 9.99 7.67
C GLY A 209 -25.78 10.16 6.75
N TYR A 210 -25.58 9.22 5.82
CA TYR A 210 -24.50 9.32 4.84
C TYR A 210 -24.84 10.35 3.76
N PRO A 211 -23.86 11.17 3.33
CA PRO A 211 -24.04 12.04 2.19
C PRO A 211 -24.27 11.17 0.95
N MET A 212 -25.52 11.09 0.49
CA MET A 212 -25.82 10.47 -0.79
C MET A 212 -25.17 11.32 -1.86
N VAL A 213 -24.06 10.83 -2.44
CA VAL A 213 -23.47 11.41 -3.65
C VAL A 213 -24.58 11.37 -4.69
N PHE A 214 -25.16 12.54 -4.96
CA PHE A 214 -26.38 12.67 -5.74
C PHE A 214 -26.32 11.80 -7.01
N GLY A 215 -27.32 10.94 -7.17
CA GLY A 215 -27.63 10.35 -8.45
C GLY A 215 -27.92 11.46 -9.45
N ARG A 216 -27.31 11.35 -10.63
CA ARG A 216 -27.71 12.09 -11.82
C ARG A 216 -27.92 11.12 -12.96
#